data_AF-A0A3D8J903-F1
#
_entry.id   AF-A0A3D8J903-F1
#
_cell.length_a   1.000
_cell.length_b   1.000
_cell.length_c   1.000
_cell.angle_alpha   90.00
_cell.angle_beta   90.00
_cell.angle_gamma   90.00
#
_symmetry.space_group_name_H-M   'P 1'
#
loop_
_entity.id
_entity.type
_entity.pdbx_description
1 polymer ?
#
loop_
_entity_poly.entity_id
_entity_poly.type
_entity_poly.pdbx_seq_one_letter_code
_entity_poly.pdbx_strand_id
1 'polypeptide(L)' 'MGKPEILCGDLQGCFSRRIDSKNRIVYRIYENRCEILQVGTHYQEK' A
#
# COMPACT_ATOMS: atom_id res chain seq x y z
N MET A 1 15.25 8.29 -1.31
CA MET A 1 14.17 7.54 -1.98
C MET A 1 14.08 6.18 -1.31
N GLY A 2 13.02 5.93 -0.53
CA GLY A 2 12.93 4.75 0.35
C GLY A 2 12.68 3.47 -0.43
N LYS A 3 13.46 2.41 -0.14
CA LYS A 3 13.33 1.08 -0.73
C LYS A 3 11.98 0.46 -0.33
N PRO A 4 11.23 -0.16 -1.25
CA PRO A 4 10.00 -0.86 -0.92
C PRO A 4 10.31 -2.06 -0.01
N GLU A 5 9.67 -2.12 1.15
CA GLU A 5 9.76 -3.24 2.09
C GLU A 5 8.70 -4.28 1.72
N ILE A 6 9.13 -5.53 1.54
CA ILE A 6 8.26 -6.65 1.18
C ILE A 6 7.58 -7.15 2.46
N LEU A 7 6.24 -7.17 2.47
CA LEU A 7 5.47 -7.75 3.58
C LEU A 7 5.52 -9.29 3.49
N CYS A 8 5.72 -9.97 4.64
CA CYS A 8 5.85 -11.43 4.72
C CYS A 8 4.59 -12.08 5.31
N GLY A 9 4.36 -13.38 5.06
CA GLY A 9 3.16 -14.12 5.49
C GLY A 9 2.02 -14.08 4.47
N ASP A 10 0.76 -13.98 4.91
CA ASP A 10 -0.45 -13.85 4.05
C ASP A 10 -0.46 -12.57 3.17
N LEU A 11 0.47 -11.65 3.42
CA LEU A 11 0.64 -10.39 2.70
C LEU A 11 1.82 -10.41 1.71
N GLN A 12 2.38 -11.59 1.42
CA GLN A 12 3.44 -11.73 0.40
C GLN A 12 2.97 -11.13 -0.94
N GLY A 13 3.70 -10.13 -1.44
CA GLY A 13 3.35 -9.38 -2.65
C GLY A 13 2.61 -8.05 -2.43
N CYS A 14 2.36 -7.67 -1.17
CA CYS A 14 1.86 -6.34 -0.81
C CYS A 14 3.02 -5.36 -0.58
N PHE A 15 2.83 -4.12 -1.02
CA PHE A 15 3.74 -3.00 -0.94
C PHE A 15 3.07 -1.85 -0.21
N SER A 16 3.86 -1.13 0.59
CA SER A 16 3.44 0.17 1.13
C SER A 16 4.28 1.29 0.56
N ARG A 17 3.65 2.37 0.12
CA ARG A 17 4.31 3.60 -0.31
C ARG A 17 3.75 4.79 0.45
N ARG A 18 4.62 5.67 0.95
CA ARG A 18 4.21 6.95 1.53
C ARG A 18 3.77 7.90 0.41
N ILE A 19 2.58 8.46 0.55
CA ILE A 19 2.12 9.57 -0.31
C ILE A 19 2.67 10.87 0.25
N ASP A 20 2.56 11.05 1.57
CA ASP A 20 3.03 12.23 2.29
C ASP A 20 3.46 11.86 3.72
N SER A 21 3.63 12.86 4.59
CA SER A 21 4.06 12.66 5.99
C SER A 21 3.07 11.85 6.84
N LYS A 22 1.79 11.79 6.45
CA LYS A 22 0.69 11.19 7.20
C LYS A 22 0.04 10.02 6.46
N ASN A 23 0.10 9.98 5.14
CA ASN A 23 -0.63 9.03 4.30
C ASN A 23 0.25 7.96 3.68
N ARG A 24 -0.27 6.72 3.66
CA ARG A 24 0.33 5.57 3.00
C ARG A 24 -0.68 4.89 2.09
N ILE A 25 -0.23 4.42 0.94
CA ILE A 25 -0.98 3.48 0.10
C ILE A 25 -0.43 2.10 0.38
N VAL A 26 -1.31 1.14 0.58
CA VAL A 26 -1.00 -0.28 0.55
C VAL A 26 -1.60 -0.87 -0.71
N TYR A 27 -0.78 -1.52 -1.52
CA TYR A 27 -1.21 -2.10 -2.80
C TYR A 27 -0.49 -3.41 -3.05
N ARG A 28 -1.02 -4.25 -3.94
CA ARG A 28 -0.33 -5.46 -4.43
C ARG A 28 -0.39 -5.52 -5.95
N ILE A 29 0.60 -6.17 -6.55
CA ILE A 29 0.58 -6.49 -7.98
C ILE A 29 0.28 -7.98 -8.12
N TYR A 30 -0.83 -8.30 -8.77
CA TYR A 30 -1.28 -9.67 -8.97
C TYR A 30 -1.84 -9.83 -10.38
N GLU A 31 -1.43 -10.88 -11.10
CA GLU A 31 -1.90 -11.18 -12.48
C GLU A 31 -1.92 -9.95 -13.42
N ASN A 32 -0.84 -9.17 -13.38
CA ASN A 32 -0.67 -7.95 -14.18
C ASN A 32 -1.68 -6.82 -13.87
N ARG A 33 -2.31 -6.87 -12.69
CA ARG A 33 -3.21 -5.86 -12.15
C ARG A 33 -2.63 -5.27 -10.87
N CYS A 34 -2.86 -3.97 -10.67
CA CYS A 34 -2.53 -3.28 -9.43
C CYS A 34 -3.81 -3.18 -8.58
N GLU A 35 -3.81 -3.81 -7.42
CA GLU A 35 -4.92 -3.76 -6.48
C GLU A 35 -4.57 -2.86 -5.31
N ILE A 36 -5.39 -1.82 -5.09
CA ILE A 36 -5.24 -0.91 -3.95
C ILE A 36 -5.99 -1.51 -2.77
N LEU A 37 -5.27 -1.85 -1.71
CA LEU A 37 -5.81 -2.46 -0.50
C LEU A 37 -6.19 -1.43 0.55
N GLN A 38 -5.44 -0.32 0.61
CA GLN A 38 -5.70 0.78 1.54
C GLN A 38 -5.11 2.08 1.02
N VAL A 39 -5.82 3.19 1.24
CA VAL A 39 -5.34 4.55 1.05
C VAL A 39 -5.51 5.31 2.36
N GLY A 40 -4.44 5.94 2.84
CA GLY A 40 -4.45 6.77 4.05
C GLY A 40 -5.56 7.82 4.01
N THR A 41 -6.20 8.03 5.18
CA THR A 41 -7.34 8.92 5.47
C THR A 41 -8.61 8.77 4.63
N HIS A 42 -8.69 7.82 3.69
CA HIS A 42 -9.76 7.79 2.68
C HIS A 42 -11.20 7.63 3.21
N TYR A 43 -11.41 7.23 4.48
CA TYR A 43 -12.75 7.24 5.10
C TYR A 43 -12.81 7.95 6.46
N GLN A 44 -11.86 8.84 6.77
CA GLN A 44 -11.93 9.67 7.98
C GLN A 44 -12.56 11.04 7.77
N GLU A 45 -12.89 11.42 6.53
CA GLU A 45 -13.81 12.52 6.27
C GLU A 45 -15.23 11.95 6.16
N LYS A 46 -16.00 12.16 7.22
CA LYS A 46 -17.47 12.13 7.21
C LYS A 46 -17.96 13.52 7.53
#